data_AF-A0A526YFP5-F1
#
_entry.id   AF-A0A526YFP5-F1
#
_cell.length_a   1.000
_cell.length_b   1.000
_cell.length_c   1.000
_cell.angle_alpha   90.00
_cell.angle_beta   90.00
_cell.angle_gamma   90.00
#
_symmetry.space_group_name_H-M   'P 1'
#
loop_
_entity.id
_entity.type
_entity.pdbx_description
1 polymer ?
#
loop_
_entity_poly.entity_id
_entity_poly.type
_entity_poly.pdbx_seq_one_letter_code
_entity_poly.pdbx_strand_id
1 'polypeptide(L)'
;VAEIGREPLRHLRAFATEAVRLIPENRLCATMIEMLNVEGVVLEPAGALAIDALKDFSKKEIRGKTIVAVVSGGNFDFERLPDVKERALRFEGLKKYFI
;
A
#
# COMPACT_ATOMS: atom_id res chain seq x y z
N VAL A 1 5.28 -20.82 -9.87
CA VAL A 1 5.35 -19.35 -10.04
C VAL A 1 3.92 -18.86 -10.11
N ALA A 2 3.55 -17.79 -9.40
CA ALA A 2 2.19 -17.25 -9.50
C ALA A 2 2.03 -16.51 -10.84
N GLU A 3 0.98 -16.82 -11.58
CA GLU A 3 0.64 -16.17 -12.84
C GLU A 3 -0.66 -15.38 -12.69
N ILE A 4 -0.78 -14.26 -13.41
CA ILE A 4 -2.04 -13.51 -13.47
C ILE A 4 -3.07 -14.36 -14.22
N GLY A 5 -4.30 -14.44 -13.70
CA GLY A 5 -5.38 -15.17 -14.35
C GLY A 5 -5.63 -14.69 -15.79
N ARG A 6 -5.99 -15.63 -16.67
CA ARG A 6 -6.23 -15.37 -18.11
C ARG A 6 -7.22 -14.24 -18.38
N GLU A 7 -8.38 -14.28 -17.71
CA GLU A 7 -9.44 -13.30 -17.94
C GLU A 7 -9.08 -11.91 -17.40
N PRO A 8 -8.59 -11.74 -16.15
CA PRO A 8 -8.06 -10.45 -15.68
C PRO A 8 -6.96 -9.90 -16.59
N LEU A 9 -6.00 -10.73 -17.01
CA LEU A 9 -4.93 -10.31 -17.91
C LEU A 9 -5.47 -9.84 -19.25
N ARG A 10 -6.50 -10.51 -19.81
CA ARG A 10 -7.17 -10.06 -21.05
C ARG A 10 -7.72 -8.64 -20.90
N HIS A 11 -8.35 -8.32 -19.77
CA HIS A 11 -8.89 -6.98 -19.51
C HIS A 11 -7.78 -5.95 -19.28
N LEU A 12 -6.71 -6.32 -18.58
CA LEU A 12 -5.58 -5.43 -18.29
C LEU A 12 -4.77 -5.05 -19.54
N ARG A 13 -4.79 -5.84 -20.62
CA ARG A 13 -4.10 -5.54 -21.89
C ARG A 13 -4.51 -4.21 -22.54
N ALA A 14 -5.67 -3.67 -22.19
CA ALA A 14 -6.13 -2.38 -22.69
C ALA A 14 -5.46 -1.19 -21.99
N PHE A 15 -4.72 -1.41 -20.90
CA PHE A 15 -4.10 -0.37 -20.10
C PHE A 15 -2.58 -0.33 -20.32
N ALA A 16 -2.02 0.88 -20.29
CA ALA A 16 -0.58 1.09 -20.38
C ALA A 16 0.12 0.55 -19.14
N THR A 17 1.30 -0.07 -19.30
CA THR A 17 2.08 -0.65 -18.20
C THR A 17 2.50 0.39 -17.16
N GLU A 18 2.67 1.65 -17.58
CA GLU A 18 3.05 2.78 -16.74
C GLU A 18 1.91 3.21 -15.79
N ALA A 19 0.69 2.71 -16.01
CA ALA A 19 -0.41 2.89 -15.06
C ALA A 19 -0.22 2.03 -13.80
N VAL A 20 0.59 0.97 -13.87
CA VAL A 20 0.91 0.11 -12.72
C VAL A 20 2.03 0.74 -11.90
N ARG A 21 1.78 0.92 -10.60
CA ARG A 21 2.78 1.39 -9.63
C ARG A 21 3.15 0.25 -8.69
N LEU A 22 4.44 0.03 -8.52
CA LEU A 22 4.97 -0.93 -7.57
C LEU A 22 5.27 -0.22 -6.26
N ILE A 23 4.76 -0.77 -5.17
CA ILE A 23 4.84 -0.18 -3.85
C ILE A 23 5.83 -0.97 -3.00
N PRO A 24 6.83 -0.32 -2.35
CA PRO A 24 7.71 -0.99 -1.41
C PRO A 24 6.93 -1.54 -0.21
N GLU A 25 7.09 -2.84 0.08
CA GLU A 25 6.35 -3.52 1.16
C GLU A 25 6.53 -2.84 2.52
N ASN A 26 7.75 -2.41 2.86
CA ASN A 26 7.99 -1.78 4.16
C ASN A 26 7.36 -0.37 4.26
N ARG A 27 7.22 0.35 3.13
CA ARG A 27 6.47 1.62 3.07
C ARG A 27 4.99 1.39 3.30
N LEU A 28 4.46 0.33 2.68
CA LEU A 28 3.07 -0.09 2.83
C LEU A 28 2.72 -0.39 4.29
N CYS A 29 3.64 -1.00 5.05
CA CYS A 29 3.48 -1.21 6.49
C CYS A 29 3.27 0.11 7.25
N ALA A 30 3.99 1.18 6.90
CA ALA A 30 3.79 2.50 7.53
C ALA A 30 2.38 3.04 7.25
N THR A 31 1.91 2.91 6.00
CA THR A 31 0.54 3.29 5.61
C THR A 31 -0.52 2.48 6.37
N MET A 32 -0.33 1.18 6.58
CA MET A 32 -1.24 0.36 7.39
C MET A 32 -1.29 0.84 8.85
N ILE A 33 -0.15 1.18 9.44
CA ILE A 33 -0.05 1.70 10.81
C ILE A 33 -0.70 3.09 10.93
N GLU A 34 -0.50 3.95 9.94
CA GLU A 34 -1.13 5.28 9.86
C GLU A 34 -2.65 5.16 9.79
N MET A 35 -3.18 4.34 8.90
CA MET A 35 -4.62 4.12 8.76
C MET A 35 -5.25 3.52 10.03
N LEU A 36 -4.54 2.62 10.71
CA LEU A 36 -5.01 2.08 11.99
C LEU A 36 -5.03 3.14 13.09
N ASN A 37 -3.94 3.88 13.27
CA ASN A 37 -3.76 4.76 14.43
C ASN A 37 -4.43 6.13 14.26
N VAL A 38 -4.52 6.65 13.04
CA VAL A 38 -5.05 7.99 12.75
C VAL A 38 -6.51 7.90 12.32
N GLU A 39 -6.80 7.04 11.33
CA GLU A 39 -8.14 6.93 10.75
C GLU A 39 -9.02 5.88 11.45
N GLY A 40 -8.44 5.02 12.30
CA GLY A 40 -9.16 3.94 12.97
C GLY A 40 -9.59 2.80 12.04
N VAL A 41 -8.95 2.67 10.87
CA VAL A 41 -9.30 1.69 9.84
C VAL A 41 -8.26 0.57 9.78
N VAL A 42 -8.73 -0.67 9.97
CA VAL A 42 -7.88 -1.86 9.82
C VAL A 42 -7.77 -2.20 8.33
N LEU A 43 -6.54 -2.28 7.84
CA LEU A 43 -6.22 -2.67 6.47
C LEU A 43 -5.36 -3.92 6.45
N GLU A 44 -5.61 -4.79 5.47
CA GLU A 44 -4.62 -5.79 5.06
C GLU A 44 -3.64 -5.18 4.04
N PRO A 45 -2.50 -5.82 3.71
CA PRO A 45 -1.54 -5.27 2.76
C PRO A 45 -2.16 -4.87 1.42
N ALA A 46 -2.98 -5.73 0.82
CA ALA A 46 -3.64 -5.43 -0.46
C ALA A 46 -4.60 -4.21 -0.36
N GLY A 47 -5.29 -4.07 0.78
CA GLY A 47 -6.21 -2.96 1.05
C GLY A 47 -5.53 -1.60 1.16
N ALA A 48 -4.26 -1.57 1.55
CA ALA A 48 -3.49 -0.33 1.71
C ALA A 48 -2.83 0.16 0.41
N LEU A 49 -2.74 -0.67 -0.64
CA LEU A 49 -1.99 -0.36 -1.87
C LEU A 49 -2.46 0.92 -2.57
N ALA A 50 -3.78 1.08 -2.72
CA ALA A 50 -4.35 2.23 -3.43
C ALA A 50 -4.08 3.56 -2.68
N ILE A 51 -4.08 3.52 -1.35
CA ILE A 51 -3.80 4.69 -0.49
C ILE A 51 -2.31 5.01 -0.56
N ASP A 52 -1.44 4.02 -0.39
CA ASP A 52 0.01 4.22 -0.42
C ASP A 52 0.49 4.76 -1.77
N ALA A 53 -0.08 4.27 -2.88
CA ALA A 53 0.26 4.70 -4.22
C ALA A 53 0.05 6.21 -4.46
N LEU A 54 -0.82 6.88 -3.69
CA LEU A 54 -1.01 8.33 -3.79
C LEU A 54 0.27 9.11 -3.45
N LYS A 55 1.16 8.55 -2.64
CA LYS A 55 2.46 9.15 -2.28
C LYS A 55 3.41 9.29 -3.49
N ASP A 56 3.20 8.49 -4.54
CA ASP A 56 4.02 8.50 -5.76
C ASP A 56 3.52 9.49 -6.82
N PHE A 57 2.37 10.13 -6.61
CA PHE A 57 1.89 11.18 -7.51
C PHE A 57 2.41 12.54 -7.07
N SER A 58 2.91 13.32 -8.02
CA SER A 58 3.25 14.71 -7.75
C SER A 58 1.99 15.52 -7.44
N LYS A 59 2.13 16.58 -6.62
CA LYS A 59 1.02 17.51 -6.34
C LYS A 59 0.39 18.06 -7.61
N LYS A 60 1.18 18.27 -8.68
CA LYS A 60 0.68 18.77 -9.97
C LYS A 60 -0.26 17.78 -10.65
N GLU A 61 0.01 16.48 -10.54
CA GLU A 61 -0.80 15.43 -11.17
C GLU A 61 -2.19 15.28 -10.54
N ILE A 62 -2.30 15.55 -9.24
CA ILE A 62 -3.52 15.31 -8.46
C ILE A 62 -4.31 16.58 -8.11
N ARG A 63 -3.70 17.77 -8.25
CA ARG A 63 -4.35 19.03 -7.89
C ARG A 63 -5.65 19.25 -8.65
N GLY A 64 -6.72 19.55 -7.91
CA GLY A 64 -8.05 19.85 -8.47
C GLY A 64 -8.82 18.63 -8.95
N LYS A 65 -8.31 17.41 -8.75
CA LYS A 65 -8.99 16.17 -9.08
C LYS A 65 -9.70 15.59 -7.86
N THR A 66 -10.88 15.04 -8.07
CA THR A 66 -11.50 14.12 -7.11
C THR A 66 -10.90 12.75 -7.31
N ILE A 67 -10.28 12.21 -6.27
CA ILE A 67 -9.61 10.90 -6.29
C ILE A 67 -10.40 9.94 -5.41
N VAL A 68 -10.68 8.75 -5.94
CA VAL A 68 -11.29 7.66 -5.20
C VAL A 68 -10.26 6.54 -5.09
N ALA A 69 -9.84 6.24 -3.86
CA ALA A 69 -9.00 5.08 -3.56
C ALA A 69 -9.88 3.91 -3.12
N VAL A 70 -9.70 2.75 -3.71
CA VAL A 70 -10.45 1.53 -3.37
C VAL A 70 -9.67 0.77 -2.30
N VAL A 71 -10.25 0.66 -1.10
CA VAL A 71 -9.79 -0.24 -0.05
C VAL A 71 -10.35 -1.63 -0.35
N SER A 72 -9.49 -2.54 -0.81
CA SER A 72 -9.91 -3.87 -1.25
C SER A 72 -10.14 -4.88 -0.12
N GLY A 73 -9.60 -4.64 1.08
CA GLY A 73 -9.73 -5.56 2.21
C GLY A 73 -9.14 -5.07 3.53
N GLY A 74 -9.60 -5.68 4.62
CA GLY A 74 -9.19 -5.38 6.00
C GLY A 74 -8.97 -6.63 6.84
N ASN A 75 -8.79 -7.81 6.21
CA ASN A 75 -8.60 -9.07 6.92
C ASN A 75 -7.16 -9.17 7.45
N PHE A 76 -6.92 -8.51 8.58
CA PHE A 76 -5.61 -8.42 9.21
C PHE A 76 -5.61 -9.06 10.59
N ASP A 77 -4.59 -9.87 10.85
CA ASP A 77 -4.34 -10.49 12.15
C ASP A 77 -3.53 -9.55 13.04
N PHE A 78 -4.10 -9.14 14.17
CA PHE A 78 -3.47 -8.24 15.13
C PHE A 78 -2.20 -8.82 15.77
N GLU A 79 -2.03 -10.13 15.81
CA GLU A 79 -0.78 -10.75 16.27
C GLU A 79 0.41 -10.40 15.36
N ARG A 80 0.14 -10.00 14.11
CA ARG A 80 1.16 -9.56 13.14
C ARG A 80 1.54 -8.08 13.28
N LEU A 81 0.82 -7.32 14.10
CA LEU A 81 1.04 -5.87 14.25
C LEU A 81 2.48 -5.52 14.70
N PRO A 82 3.15 -6.28 15.58
CA PRO A 82 4.54 -6.01 15.95
C PRO A 82 5.52 -6.09 14.76
N ASP A 83 5.39 -7.09 13.88
CA ASP A 83 6.22 -7.22 12.66
C ASP A 83 5.96 -6.07 11.68
N VAL A 84 4.70 -5.73 11.44
CA VAL A 84 4.32 -4.59 10.58
C VAL A 84 4.89 -3.28 11.14
N LYS A 85 4.79 -3.05 12.45
CA LYS A 85 5.36 -1.87 13.11
C LYS A 85 6.88 -1.82 13.00
N GLU A 86 7.57 -2.96 13.17
CA GLU A 86 9.01 -3.03 13.01
C GLU A 86 9.45 -2.69 11.58
N ARG A 87 8.77 -3.24 10.56
CA ARG A 87 9.04 -2.95 9.16
C ARG A 87 8.80 -1.49 8.80
N ALA A 88 7.71 -0.90 9.30
CA ALA A 88 7.42 0.52 9.14
C ALA A 88 8.53 1.40 9.73
N LEU A 89 8.91 1.15 11.00
CA LEU A 89 9.97 1.93 11.68
C LEU A 89 11.34 1.76 11.03
N ARG A 90 11.64 0.57 10.46
CA ARG A 90 12.86 0.35 9.67
C ARG A 90 12.84 1.18 8.38
N PHE A 91 11.72 1.22 7.67
CA PHE A 91 11.58 2.02 6.44
C PHE A 91 11.74 3.52 6.71
N GLU A 92 11.19 4.01 7.81
CA GLU A 92 11.30 5.41 8.23
C GLU A 92 12.68 5.78 8.81
N GLY A 93 13.58 4.81 8.97
CA GLY A 93 14.91 5.03 9.57
C GLY A 93 14.89 5.28 11.09
N LEU A 94 13.76 5.00 11.75
CA LEU A 94 13.56 5.18 13.18
C LEU A 94 14.02 3.98 14.01
N LYS A 95 14.08 2.78 13.41
CA LYS A 95 14.62 1.57 14.06
C LYS A 95 16.10 1.40 13.73
N LYS A 96 16.96 1.42 14.75
CA LYS A 96 18.41 1.17 14.64
C LYS A 96 18.79 -0.02 15.52
N TYR A 97 19.65 -0.91 14.99
CA TYR A 97 20.26 -2.00 15.76
C TYR A 97 21.68 -1.58 16.11
N PHE A 98 21.97 -1.52 17.41
CA PHE A 98 23.33 -1.42 17.90
C PHE A 98 23.76 -2.85 18.23
N ILE A 99 24.83 -3.31 17.57
CA ILE A 99 25.50 -4.60 17.84
C ILE A 99 26.68 -4.31 18.75
#